data_AF-A0A8S3ZXW3-F1
#
_entry.id   AF-A0A8S3ZXW3-F1
#
_cell.length_a   1.000
_cell.length_b   1.000
_cell.length_c   1.000
_cell.angle_alpha   90.00
_cell.angle_beta   90.00
_cell.angle_gamma   90.00
#
_symmetry.space_group_name_H-M   'P 1'
#
loop_
_entity.id
_entity.type
_entity.pdbx_description
1 polymer ?
#
loop_
_entity_poly.entity_id
_entity_poly.type
_entity_poly.pdbx_seq_one_letter_code
_entity_poly.pdbx_strand_id
1 'polypeptide(L)'
;ALCYNAGLSNNKLAGTFNRTVVPEDDAGKVFAIDFNRADQELVIAAGIAEEPFRSDDDEVVFPPRAFTYSLDGQQKNAWAYITPEIERDGPSAIHDLCTSKDGQDFYLADLFQQKVFKYTKNQPDLTA
;
A
#
# COMPACT_ATOMS: atom_id res chain seq x y z
N ALA A 1 -11.17 -3.72 6.42
CA ALA A 1 -11.81 -4.95 6.97
C ALA A 1 -13.31 -4.80 7.30
N LEU A 2 -13.84 -3.63 7.69
CA LEU A 2 -15.27 -3.48 8.05
C LEU A 2 -16.23 -3.61 6.85
N CYS A 3 -15.81 -3.19 5.64
CA CYS A 3 -16.64 -3.18 4.44
C CYS A 3 -17.11 -4.57 3.99
N TYR A 4 -16.46 -5.65 4.43
CA TYR A 4 -16.88 -7.03 4.18
C TYR A 4 -18.17 -7.43 4.93
N ASN A 5 -18.53 -6.70 5.99
CA ASN A 5 -19.71 -6.97 6.82
C ASN A 5 -20.79 -5.88 6.72
N ALA A 6 -20.60 -4.87 5.86
CA ALA A 6 -21.48 -3.71 5.76
C ALA A 6 -22.74 -4.02 4.92
N GLY A 7 -23.62 -4.86 5.48
CA GLY A 7 -24.96 -5.16 4.95
C GLY A 7 -25.96 -5.54 6.05
N LEU A 8 -25.67 -5.20 7.31
CA LEU A 8 -26.43 -5.65 8.47
C LEU A 8 -27.36 -4.54 8.95
N SER A 9 -28.63 -4.64 8.56
CA SER A 9 -29.72 -3.71 8.91
C SER A 9 -30.22 -3.82 10.36
N ASN A 10 -29.56 -4.61 11.21
CA ASN A 10 -29.93 -4.81 12.62
C ASN A 10 -28.67 -4.81 13.51
N ASN A 11 -28.73 -4.23 14.72
CA ASN A 11 -27.61 -4.17 15.67
C ASN A 11 -27.22 -5.52 16.32
N LYS A 12 -27.51 -6.65 15.67
CA LYS A 12 -27.18 -7.97 16.18
C LYS A 12 -25.70 -8.26 15.97
N LEU A 13 -25.07 -8.93 16.94
CA LEU A 13 -23.72 -9.48 16.80
C LEU A 13 -23.70 -10.42 15.59
N ALA A 14 -23.06 -9.99 14.49
CA ALA A 14 -22.95 -10.78 13.26
C ALA A 14 -21.66 -11.61 13.18
N GLY A 15 -20.72 -11.37 14.10
CA GLY A 15 -19.47 -12.11 14.22
C GLY A 15 -18.54 -11.44 15.22
N THR A 16 -17.59 -12.19 15.73
CA THR A 16 -16.44 -11.69 16.49
C THR A 16 -15.26 -11.57 15.55
N PHE A 17 -14.65 -10.39 15.49
CA PHE A 17 -13.40 -10.22 14.75
C PHE A 17 -12.25 -10.73 15.60
N ASN A 18 -11.38 -11.56 15.02
CA ASN A 18 -10.06 -11.82 15.56
C ASN A 18 -9.12 -10.80 14.92
N ARG A 19 -8.66 -9.81 15.69
CA ARG A 19 -7.94 -8.67 15.13
C ARG A 19 -6.47 -9.04 14.98
N THR A 20 -6.03 -9.24 13.75
CA THR A 20 -4.61 -9.13 13.43
C THR A 20 -4.26 -7.64 13.42
N VAL A 21 -3.47 -7.19 14.38
CA VAL A 21 -2.94 -5.83 14.41
C VAL A 21 -1.68 -5.83 13.56
N VAL A 22 -1.67 -5.06 12.47
CA VAL A 22 -0.41 -4.71 11.78
C VAL A 22 0.18 -3.53 12.57
N PRO A 23 1.37 -3.70 13.18
CA PRO A 23 2.03 -2.61 13.90
C PRO A 23 2.25 -1.39 13.01
N GLU A 24 2.13 -0.19 13.56
CA GLU A 24 2.38 1.08 12.85
C GLU A 24 3.86 1.20 12.41
N ASP A 25 4.74 0.49 13.11
CA ASP A 25 6.18 0.76 13.17
C ASP A 25 6.94 0.50 11.84
N ASP A 26 6.37 -0.27 10.89
CA ASP A 26 7.03 -0.59 9.61
C ASP A 26 6.44 0.14 8.39
N ALA A 27 5.17 0.56 8.44
CA ALA A 27 4.47 1.14 7.28
C ALA A 27 4.11 2.63 7.46
N GLY A 28 4.13 3.16 8.68
CA GLY A 28 3.66 4.50 8.98
C GLY A 28 2.15 4.66 8.74
N LYS A 29 1.72 5.88 8.41
CA LYS A 29 0.30 6.20 8.22
C LYS A 29 -0.25 5.50 6.96
N VAL A 30 -1.28 4.69 7.13
CA VAL A 30 -1.98 4.01 6.02
C VAL A 30 -3.03 4.93 5.40
N PHE A 31 -3.00 5.07 4.08
CA PHE A 31 -3.91 5.93 3.33
C PHE A 31 -4.92 5.14 2.49
N ALA A 32 -4.53 3.96 1.99
CA ALA A 32 -5.41 3.09 1.23
C ALA A 32 -5.16 1.61 1.54
N ILE A 33 -6.20 0.78 1.39
CA ILE A 33 -6.16 -0.66 1.65
C ILE A 33 -7.02 -1.37 0.60
N ASP A 34 -6.48 -2.41 -0.01
CA ASP A 34 -7.23 -3.36 -0.84
C ASP A 34 -6.96 -4.81 -0.40
N PHE A 35 -7.85 -5.71 -0.81
CA PHE A 35 -7.68 -7.15 -0.62
C PHE A 35 -7.45 -7.82 -1.96
N ASN A 36 -6.23 -8.27 -2.19
CA ASN A 36 -5.91 -9.11 -3.32
C ASN A 36 -6.52 -10.50 -3.09
N ARG A 37 -7.65 -10.74 -3.75
CA ARG A 37 -8.41 -12.00 -3.63
C ARG A 37 -7.67 -13.20 -4.22
N ALA A 38 -6.85 -12.99 -5.25
CA ALA A 38 -6.16 -14.07 -5.93
C ALA A 38 -5.11 -14.72 -5.02
N ASP A 39 -4.35 -13.90 -4.30
CA ASP A 39 -3.25 -14.35 -3.43
C ASP A 39 -3.59 -14.35 -1.93
N GLN A 40 -4.85 -14.02 -1.59
CA GLN A 40 -5.34 -13.89 -0.22
C GLN A 40 -4.41 -13.03 0.64
N GLU A 41 -4.18 -11.78 0.22
CA GLU A 41 -3.30 -10.85 0.91
C GLU A 41 -3.89 -9.45 0.99
N LEU A 42 -3.51 -8.73 2.04
CA LEU A 42 -3.82 -7.32 2.20
C LEU A 42 -2.76 -6.51 1.49
N VAL A 43 -3.21 -5.53 0.71
CA VAL A 43 -2.37 -4.56 0.06
C VAL A 43 -2.64 -3.22 0.71
N ILE A 44 -1.59 -2.54 1.17
CA ILE A 44 -1.73 -1.23 1.79
C ILE A 44 -0.83 -0.23 1.09
N ALA A 45 -1.32 0.99 0.92
CA ALA A 45 -0.50 2.15 0.60
C ALA A 45 -0.31 2.95 1.88
N ALA A 46 0.95 3.21 2.22
CA ALA A 46 1.32 3.81 3.48
C ALA A 46 2.48 4.79 3.29
N GLY A 47 2.48 5.84 4.10
CA GLY A 47 3.42 6.96 4.00
C GLY A 47 3.00 8.05 3.00
N ILE A 48 3.34 9.29 3.32
CA ILE A 48 3.44 10.39 2.34
C ILE A 48 4.91 10.48 1.98
N ALA A 49 5.19 10.41 0.70
CA ALA A 49 6.52 10.47 0.13
C ALA A 49 6.72 11.89 -0.41
N GLU A 50 7.06 12.85 0.45
CA GLU A 50 7.30 14.22 0.00
C GLU A 50 8.60 14.30 -0.82
N GLU A 51 9.67 13.64 -0.35
CA GLU A 51 11.00 13.53 -0.99
C GLU A 51 11.70 12.22 -0.51
N PRO A 52 12.73 11.72 -1.20
CA PRO A 52 13.67 10.74 -0.65
C PRO A 52 14.32 11.29 0.62
N PHE A 53 14.62 10.42 1.59
CA PHE A 53 15.28 10.83 2.81
C PHE A 53 16.78 10.52 2.76
N ARG A 54 17.57 11.32 3.48
CA ARG A 54 18.99 11.04 3.70
C ARG A 54 19.15 10.13 4.90
N SER A 55 19.92 9.07 4.76
CA SER A 55 20.39 8.27 5.90
C SER A 55 21.45 9.05 6.70
N ASP A 56 21.76 8.58 7.91
CA ASP A 56 22.82 9.14 8.74
C ASP A 56 24.21 9.09 8.06
N ASP A 57 24.37 8.23 7.04
CA ASP A 57 25.58 8.06 6.22
C ASP A 57 25.57 8.90 4.93
N ASP A 58 24.66 9.89 4.81
CA ASP A 58 24.48 10.76 3.63
C ASP A 58 24.03 10.02 2.34
N GLU A 59 23.59 8.77 2.46
CA GLU A 59 23.01 8.03 1.33
C GLU A 59 21.54 8.42 1.12
N VAL A 60 21.15 8.64 -0.15
CA VAL A 60 19.76 8.89 -0.51
C VAL A 60 19.01 7.56 -0.50
N VAL A 61 18.03 7.46 0.39
CA VAL A 61 17.16 6.28 0.51
C VAL A 61 15.79 6.62 -0.05
N PHE A 62 15.34 5.76 -0.94
CA PHE A 62 14.02 5.82 -1.53
C PHE A 62 13.08 4.90 -0.74
N PRO A 63 12.14 5.42 0.06
CA PRO A 63 11.21 4.58 0.82
C PRO A 63 10.20 3.89 -0.09
N PRO A 64 9.70 2.70 0.31
CA PRO A 64 8.50 2.12 -0.28
C PRO A 64 7.26 2.94 0.09
N ARG A 65 6.26 2.97 -0.81
CA ARG A 65 4.95 3.60 -0.55
C ARG A 65 3.82 2.59 -0.42
N ALA A 66 4.09 1.31 -0.69
CA ALA A 66 3.11 0.26 -0.58
C ALA A 66 3.72 -1.06 -0.11
N PHE A 67 2.88 -1.86 0.53
CA PHE A 67 3.27 -3.08 1.21
C PHE A 67 2.20 -4.14 1.01
N THR A 68 2.61 -5.41 1.00
CA THR A 68 1.68 -6.54 1.07
C THR A 68 1.86 -7.31 2.36
N TYR A 69 0.74 -7.75 2.93
CA TYR A 69 0.68 -8.51 4.17
C TYR A 69 -0.15 -9.77 3.97
N SER A 70 0.28 -10.89 4.56
CA SER A 70 -0.59 -12.05 4.73
C SER A 70 -1.76 -11.73 5.69
N LEU A 71 -2.80 -12.58 5.67
CA LEU A 71 -3.98 -12.38 6.52
C LEU A 71 -3.72 -12.58 8.02
N ASP A 72 -2.63 -13.26 8.37
CA ASP A 72 -2.12 -13.37 9.73
C ASP A 72 -1.18 -12.20 10.12
N GLY A 73 -0.99 -11.22 9.24
CA GLY A 73 -0.33 -9.95 9.54
C GLY A 73 1.17 -9.92 9.32
N GLN A 74 1.75 -10.94 8.69
CA GLN A 74 3.17 -10.92 8.33
C GLN A 74 3.36 -10.06 7.08
N GLN A 75 4.28 -9.10 7.13
CA GLN A 75 4.70 -8.37 5.94
C GLN A 75 5.37 -9.34 4.97
N LYS A 76 4.92 -9.35 3.71
CA LYS A 76 5.50 -10.14 2.64
C LYS A 76 6.49 -9.33 1.82
N ASN A 77 6.04 -8.21 1.24
CA ASN A 77 6.83 -7.38 0.33
C ASN A 77 6.59 -5.89 0.57
N ALA A 78 7.58 -5.08 0.21
CA ALA A 78 7.50 -3.63 0.07
C ALA A 78 7.84 -3.24 -1.38
N TRP A 79 7.11 -2.27 -1.95
CA TRP A 79 7.16 -1.92 -3.37
C TRP A 79 6.63 -0.51 -3.60
N ALA A 80 6.56 -0.08 -4.88
CA ALA A 80 6.24 1.29 -5.26
C ALA A 80 7.18 2.31 -4.59
N TYR A 81 8.48 2.01 -4.61
CA TYR A 81 9.49 2.89 -4.05
C TYR A 81 9.40 4.28 -4.70
N ILE A 82 9.75 5.32 -3.95
CA ILE A 82 10.05 6.61 -4.59
C ILE A 82 11.17 6.35 -5.60
N THR A 83 11.08 6.92 -6.79
CA THR A 83 12.20 6.91 -7.74
C THR A 83 12.64 8.36 -7.96
N PRO A 84 13.85 8.61 -8.51
CA PRO A 84 14.27 9.96 -8.86
C PRO A 84 13.28 10.69 -9.79
N GLU A 85 12.52 9.96 -10.61
CA GLU A 85 11.48 10.51 -11.49
C GLU A 85 10.27 10.96 -10.67
N ILE A 86 9.81 10.13 -9.73
CA ILE A 86 8.70 10.44 -8.83
C ILE A 86 9.06 11.61 -7.92
N GLU A 87 10.29 11.66 -7.40
CA GLU A 87 10.81 12.80 -6.64
C GLU A 87 10.80 14.08 -7.47
N ARG A 88 11.25 14.02 -8.73
CA ARG A 88 11.25 15.18 -9.64
C ARG A 88 9.85 15.70 -9.94
N ASP A 89 8.84 14.84 -9.91
CA ASP A 89 7.44 15.23 -10.06
C ASP A 89 6.87 15.92 -8.81
N GLY A 90 7.60 15.91 -7.69
CA GLY A 90 7.24 16.53 -6.42
C GLY A 90 6.51 15.57 -5.46
N PRO A 91 5.86 16.11 -4.40
CA PRO A 91 5.26 15.30 -3.35
C PRO A 91 4.30 14.23 -3.87
N SER A 92 4.37 13.04 -3.27
CA SER A 92 3.56 11.87 -3.61
C SER A 92 2.70 11.43 -2.43
N ALA A 93 1.39 11.30 -2.66
CA ALA A 93 0.45 10.80 -1.67
C ALA A 93 -0.54 9.83 -2.31
N ILE A 94 -0.36 8.54 -2.02
CA ILE A 94 -1.24 7.49 -2.53
C ILE A 94 -2.51 7.45 -1.69
N HIS A 95 -3.63 7.91 -2.26
CA HIS A 95 -4.90 8.04 -1.55
C HIS A 95 -5.88 6.91 -1.85
N ASP A 96 -5.64 6.16 -2.92
CA ASP A 96 -6.46 5.03 -3.32
C ASP A 96 -5.58 3.97 -3.98
N LEU A 97 -5.97 2.71 -3.86
CA LEU A 97 -5.30 1.60 -4.49
C LEU A 97 -6.28 0.48 -4.84
N CYS A 98 -6.00 -0.24 -5.92
CA CYS A 98 -6.73 -1.47 -6.25
C CYS A 98 -5.82 -2.51 -6.90
N THR A 99 -6.24 -3.78 -6.80
CA THR A 99 -5.57 -4.92 -7.39
C THR A 99 -6.34 -5.46 -8.61
N SER A 100 -5.60 -5.96 -9.60
CA SER A 100 -6.20 -6.68 -10.72
C SER A 100 -6.86 -7.98 -10.26
N LYS A 101 -7.75 -8.50 -11.11
CA LYS A 101 -8.50 -9.72 -10.81
C LYS A 101 -7.59 -10.95 -10.58
N ASP A 102 -6.45 -11.01 -11.25
CA ASP A 102 -5.44 -12.08 -11.12
C ASP A 102 -4.40 -11.79 -10.03
N GLY A 103 -4.50 -10.65 -9.33
CA GLY A 103 -3.61 -10.24 -8.26
C GLY A 103 -2.19 -9.87 -8.70
N GLN A 104 -1.93 -9.78 -10.01
CA GLN A 104 -0.59 -9.51 -10.53
C GLN A 104 -0.30 -8.03 -10.71
N ASP A 105 -1.31 -7.20 -10.97
CA ASP A 105 -1.15 -5.77 -11.16
C ASP A 105 -1.75 -4.99 -9.99
N PHE A 106 -1.04 -3.96 -9.54
CA PHE A 106 -1.48 -3.02 -8.52
C PHE A 106 -1.53 -1.61 -9.11
N TYR A 107 -2.62 -0.89 -8.83
CA TYR A 107 -2.85 0.45 -9.32
C TYR A 107 -2.95 1.43 -8.16
N LEU A 108 -2.15 2.49 -8.19
CA LEU A 108 -2.01 3.46 -7.10
C LEU A 108 -2.35 4.84 -7.62
N ALA A 109 -3.38 5.45 -7.05
CA ALA A 109 -3.78 6.81 -7.40
C ALA A 109 -3.04 7.82 -6.51
N ASP A 110 -2.15 8.59 -7.13
CA ASP A 110 -1.45 9.68 -6.47
C ASP A 110 -2.27 10.96 -6.51
N LEU A 111 -2.60 11.49 -5.34
CA LEU A 111 -3.43 12.68 -5.20
C LEU A 111 -2.73 13.95 -5.67
N PHE A 112 -1.45 14.12 -5.33
CA PHE A 112 -0.71 15.36 -5.61
C PHE A 112 -0.19 15.38 -7.04
N GLN A 113 0.30 14.25 -7.52
CA GLN A 113 0.82 14.13 -8.88
C GLN A 113 -0.28 13.95 -9.93
N GLN A 114 -1.52 13.68 -9.50
CA GLN A 114 -2.69 13.44 -10.36
C GLN A 114 -2.46 12.33 -11.40
N LYS A 115 -1.75 11.28 -10.98
CA LYS A 115 -1.36 10.13 -11.81
C LYS A 115 -1.84 8.84 -11.19
N VAL A 116 -2.06 7.83 -12.03
CA VAL A 116 -2.27 6.44 -11.60
C VAL A 116 -1.06 5.63 -12.04
N PHE A 117 -0.34 5.08 -11.07
CA PHE A 117 0.82 4.24 -11.31
C PHE A 117 0.40 2.77 -11.33
N LYS A 118 0.98 2.01 -12.26
CA LYS A 118 0.79 0.55 -12.35
C LYS A 118 2.07 -0.14 -11.91
N TYR A 119 1.94 -1.12 -11.03
CA TYR A 119 3.01 -1.98 -10.57
C TYR A 119 2.66 -3.44 -10.83
N THR A 120 3.61 -4.23 -11.31
CA THR A 120 3.41 -5.67 -11.58
C THR A 120 4.17 -6.49 -10.54
N LYS A 121 3.49 -7.42 -9.88
CA LYS A 121 4.06 -8.34 -8.90
C LYS A 121 5.23 -9.13 -9.51
N ASN A 122 6.34 -9.22 -8.76
CA ASN A 122 7.58 -9.90 -9.18
C ASN A 122 8.31 -9.29 -10.40
N GLN A 123 7.89 -8.14 -10.92
CA GLN A 123 8.78 -7.33 -11.76
C GLN A 123 9.52 -6.35 -10.84
N PRO A 124 10.84 -6.14 -11.03
CA PRO A 124 11.48 -4.98 -10.43
C PRO A 124 10.73 -3.73 -10.89
N ASP A 125 10.73 -2.67 -10.08
CA ASP A 125 10.25 -1.33 -10.49
C ASP A 125 11.14 -0.86 -11.66
N LEU A 126 10.84 -1.34 -12.88
CA LEU A 126 11.66 -1.19 -14.10
C LEU A 126 11.34 0.10 -14.87
N THR A 127 10.60 1.01 -14.27
CA THR A 127 10.45 2.37 -14.78
C THR A 127 11.26 3.31 -13.90
N ALA A 128 12.56 3.31 -14.15
CA ALA A 128 13.42 4.49 -14.04
C ALA A 128 13.39 5.23 -15.38
#